data_AF-A0A0B7AIW9-F1
#
_entry.id   AF-A0A0B7AIW9-F1
#
_cell.length_a   1.000
_cell.length_b   1.000
_cell.length_c   1.000
_cell.angle_alpha   90.00
_cell.angle_beta   90.00
_cell.angle_gamma   90.00
#
_symmetry.space_group_name_H-M   'P 1'
#
loop_
_entity.id
_entity.type
_entity.pdbx_description
1 polymer ?
#
loop_
_entity_poly.entity_id
_entity_poly.type
_entity_poly.pdbx_seq_one_letter_code
_entity_poly.pdbx_strand_id
1 'polypeptide(L)'
;MTIAVDGSLYRFHPRFHNLMCLKIKELVRPGLKFKLCLSHDGSGKGAALTAAVSLRLRHLKPLPTDTGSLAFLNVDTVTVKA
;
A
#
# COMPACT_ATOMS: atom_id res chain seq x y z
N MET A 1 4.58 1.80 -16.30
CA MET A 1 3.79 1.34 -15.13
C MET A 1 4.72 0.63 -14.16
N THR A 2 4.64 0.94 -12.86
CA THR A 2 5.41 0.25 -11.83
C THR A 2 4.47 -0.58 -10.99
N ILE A 3 4.81 -1.84 -10.75
CA ILE A 3 3.99 -2.80 -10.02
C ILE A 3 4.78 -3.21 -8.79
N ALA A 4 4.25 -2.89 -7.61
CA ALA A 4 4.80 -3.37 -6.35
C ALA A 4 4.48 -4.86 -6.20
N VAL A 5 5.47 -5.65 -5.80
CA VAL A 5 5.36 -7.10 -5.62
C VAL A 5 6.01 -7.50 -4.30
N ASP A 6 5.37 -8.42 -3.60
CA ASP A 6 5.84 -9.00 -2.35
C ASP A 6 5.48 -10.49 -2.32
N GLY A 7 6.06 -11.23 -1.39
CA GLY A 7 5.86 -12.67 -1.23
C GLY A 7 7.17 -13.46 -1.30
N SER A 8 7.24 -14.52 -0.50
CA SER A 8 8.42 -15.36 -0.34
C SER A 8 8.88 -16.00 -1.66
N LEU A 9 7.96 -16.48 -2.49
CA LEU A 9 8.31 -17.06 -3.79
C LEU A 9 9.00 -16.04 -4.70
N TYR A 10 8.48 -14.82 -4.77
CA TYR A 10 9.08 -13.76 -5.58
C TYR A 10 10.43 -13.30 -5.01
N ARG A 11 10.56 -13.27 -3.68
CA ARG A 11 11.79 -12.86 -2.99
C ARG A 11 12.92 -13.90 -3.07
N PHE A 12 12.59 -15.18 -2.92
CA PHE A 12 13.59 -16.22 -2.67
C PHE A 12 13.84 -17.16 -3.85
N HIS A 13 12.94 -17.21 -4.85
CA HIS A 13 13.14 -18.12 -5.98
C HIS A 13 13.96 -17.46 -7.11
N PRO A 14 15.13 -18.01 -7.48
CA PRO A 14 16.13 -17.34 -8.33
C PRO A 14 15.65 -17.06 -9.76
N ARG A 15 14.66 -17.81 -10.26
CA ARG A 15 14.15 -17.65 -11.64
C ARG A 15 12.80 -16.95 -11.72
N PHE A 16 12.12 -16.71 -10.59
CA PHE A 16 10.70 -16.36 -10.62
C PHE A 16 10.46 -14.96 -11.18
N HIS A 17 11.33 -13.99 -10.84
CA HIS A 17 11.30 -12.65 -11.42
C HIS A 17 11.32 -12.67 -12.96
N ASN A 18 12.29 -13.40 -13.55
CA ASN A 18 12.48 -13.46 -14.99
C ASN A 18 11.28 -14.11 -15.68
N LEU A 19 10.77 -15.21 -15.12
CA LEU A 19 9.62 -15.92 -15.67
C LEU A 19 8.36 -15.05 -15.67
N MET A 20 8.09 -14.35 -14.57
CA MET A 20 6.98 -13.38 -14.51
C MET A 20 7.13 -12.27 -15.55
N CYS A 21 8.32 -11.65 -15.66
CA CYS A 21 8.57 -10.60 -16.64
C CYS A 21 8.37 -11.10 -18.08
N LEU A 22 8.80 -12.31 -18.41
CA LEU A 22 8.58 -12.91 -19.74
C LEU A 22 7.09 -13.12 -20.01
N LYS A 23 6.37 -13.75 -19.08
CA LYS A 23 4.94 -14.06 -19.27
C LYS A 23 4.07 -12.82 -19.33
N ILE A 24 4.36 -11.81 -18.52
CA ILE A 24 3.65 -10.53 -18.59
C ILE A 24 3.86 -9.89 -19.96
N LYS A 25 5.09 -9.87 -20.51
CA LYS A 25 5.37 -9.32 -21.84
C LYS A 25 4.62 -10.03 -22.97
N GLU A 26 4.44 -11.35 -22.88
CA GLU A 26 3.66 -12.12 -23.86
C GLU A 26 2.17 -11.78 -23.83
N LEU A 27 1.64 -11.39 -22.67
CA LEU A 27 0.21 -11.15 -22.45
C LEU A 27 -0.21 -9.68 -22.56
N VAL A 28 0.71 -8.74 -22.33
CA VAL A 28 0.40 -7.31 -22.40
C VAL A 28 0.46 -6.79 -23.84
N ARG A 29 -0.30 -5.73 -24.10
CA ARG A 29 -0.29 -5.04 -25.40
C ARG A 29 1.13 -4.57 -25.76
N PRO A 30 1.54 -4.70 -27.03
CA PRO A 30 2.81 -4.16 -27.51
C PRO A 30 2.94 -2.66 -27.18
N GLY A 31 4.15 -2.25 -26.80
CA GLY A 31 4.45 -0.86 -26.40
C GLY A 31 4.17 -0.53 -24.93
N LEU A 32 3.48 -1.38 -24.18
CA LEU A 32 3.24 -1.16 -22.75
C LEU A 32 4.50 -1.48 -21.92
N LYS A 33 5.13 -0.43 -21.36
CA LYS A 33 6.30 -0.58 -20.49
C LYS A 33 5.87 -0.81 -19.02
N PHE A 34 6.39 -1.88 -18.41
CA PHE A 34 6.20 -2.15 -16.98
C PHE A 34 7.53 -2.41 -16.26
N LYS A 35 7.51 -2.25 -14.94
CA LYS A 35 8.61 -2.59 -14.02
C LYS A 35 8.02 -3.25 -12.78
N LEU A 36 8.53 -4.41 -12.40
CA LEU A 36 8.22 -5.04 -11.12
C LEU A 36 9.21 -4.53 -10.05
N CYS A 37 8.71 -4.10 -8.89
CA CYS A 37 9.51 -3.60 -7.79
C CYS A 37 9.20 -4.39 -6.52
N LEU A 38 10.22 -5.03 -5.94
CA LEU A 38 10.09 -5.74 -4.66
C LEU A 38 9.77 -4.75 -3.54
N SER A 39 8.70 -5.01 -2.79
CA SER A 39 8.37 -4.27 -1.58
C SER A 39 8.76 -5.09 -0.36
N HIS A 40 9.56 -4.51 0.54
CA HIS A 40 10.06 -5.24 1.73
C HIS A 40 9.02 -5.32 2.86
N ASP A 41 8.16 -4.32 2.94
CA ASP A 41 7.05 -4.19 3.89
C ASP A 41 5.99 -3.31 3.23
N GLY A 42 5.37 -3.84 2.17
CA GLY A 42 4.45 -3.06 1.34
C GLY A 42 3.15 -2.74 2.05
N SER A 43 2.55 -3.76 2.67
CA SER A 43 1.26 -3.63 3.36
C SER A 43 1.36 -2.75 4.59
N GLY A 44 2.41 -2.92 5.42
CA GLY A 44 2.61 -2.11 6.63
C GLY A 44 2.80 -0.62 6.31
N LYS A 45 3.74 -0.31 5.40
CA LYS A 45 4.00 1.08 4.99
C LYS A 45 2.82 1.72 4.28
N GLY A 46 2.13 0.99 3.41
CA GLY A 46 0.93 1.48 2.72
C GLY A 46 -0.21 1.77 3.68
N ALA A 47 -0.43 0.89 4.66
CA ALA A 47 -1.46 1.09 5.67
C ALA A 47 -1.13 2.28 6.59
N ALA A 48 0.11 2.40 7.04
CA ALA A 48 0.57 3.54 7.85
C ALA A 48 0.40 4.87 7.11
N LEU A 49 0.78 4.93 5.83
CA LEU A 49 0.60 6.12 5.00
C LEU A 49 -0.89 6.48 4.87
N THR A 50 -1.75 5.49 4.62
CA THR A 50 -3.21 5.68 4.49
C THR A 50 -3.81 6.20 5.79
N ALA A 51 -3.38 5.66 6.94
CA ALA A 51 -3.80 6.12 8.26
C ALA A 51 -3.37 7.58 8.50
N ALA A 52 -2.10 7.92 8.22
CA ALA A 52 -1.58 9.26 8.40
C ALA A 52 -2.33 10.30 7.54
N VAL A 53 -2.61 9.98 6.28
CA VAL A 53 -3.40 10.86 5.39
C VAL A 53 -4.82 11.04 5.92
N SER A 54 -5.45 9.95 6.36
CA SER A 54 -6.81 9.99 6.92
C SER A 54 -6.89 10.86 8.18
N LEU A 55 -5.90 10.75 9.08
CA LEU A 55 -5.79 11.61 10.26
C LEU A 55 -5.65 13.08 9.86
N ARG A 56 -4.74 13.39 8.94
CA ARG A 56 -4.56 14.78 8.47
C ARG A 56 -5.84 15.37 7.88
N LEU A 57 -6.55 14.63 7.05
CA LEU A 57 -7.82 15.09 6.46
C LEU A 57 -8.91 15.33 7.51
N ARG A 58 -8.95 14.53 8.60
CA ARG A 58 -9.87 14.75 9.72
C ARG A 58 -9.52 16.01 10.51
N HIS A 59 -8.24 16.30 10.71
CA HIS A 59 -7.78 17.53 11.38
C HIS A 59 -8.00 18.80 10.55
N LEU A 60 -8.04 18.68 9.21
CA LEU A 60 -8.34 19.79 8.30
C LEU A 60 -9.85 20.01 8.11
N LYS A 61 -10.69 19.06 8.49
CA LYS A 61 -12.13 19.28 8.54
C LYS A 61 -12.40 20.18 9.75
N PRO A 62 -13.01 21.38 9.58
CA PRO A 62 -13.42 22.17 10.74
C PRO A 62 -14.28 21.27 11.62
N LEU A 63 -13.94 21.21 12.91
CA LEU A 63 -14.70 20.44 13.89
C LEU A 63 -16.17 20.87 13.76
N PRO A 64 -17.13 19.92 13.78
CA PRO A 64 -18.53 20.28 13.94
C PRO A 64 -18.63 21.16 15.19
N THR A 65 -19.20 22.36 15.05
CA THR A 65 -19.27 23.36 16.14
C THR A 65 -20.19 22.94 17.28
N ASP A 66 -20.78 21.75 17.21
CA ASP A 66 -21.91 21.38 18.02
C ASP A 66 -21.61 20.06 18.75
N THR A 67 -21.59 20.15 20.08
CA THR A 67 -21.73 19.09 21.09
C THR A 67 -20.57 18.10 21.32
N GLY A 68 -19.80 18.39 22.37
CA GLY A 68 -19.57 17.50 23.52
C GLY A 68 -19.56 15.98 23.29
N SER A 69 -18.51 15.46 22.66
CA SER A 69 -17.91 14.18 23.03
C SER A 69 -16.54 14.08 22.40
N LEU A 70 -15.54 13.97 23.27
CA LEU A 70 -14.14 13.87 22.93
C LEU A 70 -13.92 12.58 22.15
N ALA A 71 -13.74 12.66 20.84
CA ALA A 71 -13.12 11.58 20.08
C ALA A 71 -11.62 11.57 20.38
N PHE A 72 -11.26 11.19 21.61
CA PHE A 72 -9.90 10.79 21.94
C PHE A 72 -9.60 9.52 21.13
N LEU A 73 -8.90 9.68 20.02
CA LEU A 73 -8.16 8.56 19.44
C LEU A 73 -7.01 8.27 20.39
N ASN A 74 -7.18 7.24 21.22
CA ASN A 74 -6.06 6.66 21.93
C ASN A 74 -5.04 6.18 20.87
N VAL A 75 -3.79 6.64 21.00
CA VAL A 75 -2.67 6.33 20.10
C VAL A 75 -2.44 4.81 20.00
N ASP A 76 -2.96 4.04 20.96
CA ASP A 76 -2.88 2.57 21.01
C ASP A 76 -3.78 1.81 20.02
N THR A 77 -4.67 2.51 19.29
CA THR A 77 -5.67 1.87 18.40
C THR A 77 -5.54 2.30 16.95
N VAL A 78 -4.35 2.15 16.37
CA VAL A 78 -4.22 1.97 14.91
C VAL A 78 -4.21 0.48 14.62
N THR A 79 -5.31 -0.22 14.94
CA THR A 79 -5.50 -1.58 14.44
C THR A 79 -5.98 -1.49 13.01
N VAL A 80 -5.05 -1.61 12.07
CA VAL A 80 -5.38 -1.97 10.69
C VAL A 80 -5.83 -3.44 10.76
N LYS A 81 -7.14 -3.68 10.88
CA LYS A 81 -7.64 -5.05 10.70
C LYS A 81 -7.36 -5.44 9.25
N ALA A 82 -6.54 -6.48 9.10
CA ALA A 82 -6.23 -7.14 7.83
C ALA A 82 -7.50 -7.73 7.20
#